data_AF-K6XFT5-F1
#
_entry.id   AF-K6XFT5-F1
#
_cell.length_a   1.000
_cell.length_b   1.000
_cell.length_c   1.000
_cell.angle_alpha   90.00
_cell.angle_beta   90.00
_cell.angle_gamma   90.00
#
_symmetry.space_group_name_H-M   'P 1'
#
loop_
_entity.id
_entity.type
_entity.pdbx_description
1 polymer ?
#
loop_
_entity_poly.entity_id
_entity_poly.type
_entity_poly.pdbx_seq_one_letter_code
_entity_poly.pdbx_strand_id
1 'polypeptide(L)'
;MSTTKLKLEESGSLHPPGPLGRLVRVIFGALCGWYLYNLIKMWPLIIDTNGIHPLLWNGVFPSLLLVNYVINIGWSRDWKKYPMIGSLLVFALFGMYSYLSYGKLETQILANSIFLWLIYIYCHLGFSFLLSAAIATPGCEMRALHHLYTLLTGIRTKEHCCPIGPLHPLDQWELKRQLSKKSRVPKE
;
A
#
# COMPACT_ATOMS: atom_id res chain seq x y z
N MET A 1 -18.88 -4.34 -4.83
CA MET A 1 -17.73 -5.02 -5.47
C MET A 1 -16.68 -3.95 -5.76
N SER A 2 -15.54 -3.93 -5.08
CA SER A 2 -14.47 -2.96 -5.41
C SER A 2 -13.87 -3.33 -6.76
N THR A 3 -13.85 -2.39 -7.70
CA THR A 3 -13.25 -2.62 -9.02
C THR A 3 -11.74 -2.38 -8.91
N THR A 4 -10.91 -3.32 -9.35
CA THR A 4 -9.45 -3.14 -9.49
C THR A 4 -9.05 -2.22 -10.66
N LYS A 5 -10.04 -1.59 -11.31
CA LYS A 5 -9.85 -0.71 -12.46
C LYS A 5 -9.24 0.61 -12.00
N LEU A 6 -8.12 0.98 -12.61
CA LEU A 6 -7.44 2.24 -12.33
C LEU A 6 -8.19 3.39 -13.03
N LYS A 7 -8.93 4.20 -12.25
CA LYS A 7 -9.59 5.41 -12.76
C LYS A 7 -8.77 6.64 -12.39
N LEU A 8 -8.02 7.18 -13.35
CA LEU A 8 -7.22 8.38 -13.17
C LEU A 8 -8.08 9.61 -13.45
N GLU A 9 -8.13 10.53 -12.49
CA GLU A 9 -8.81 11.82 -12.55
C GLU A 9 -7.82 12.95 -12.84
N GLU A 10 -8.34 14.13 -13.17
CA GLU A 10 -7.53 15.31 -13.44
C GLU A 10 -6.88 15.85 -12.16
N SER A 11 -5.73 16.51 -12.30
CA SER A 11 -5.05 17.13 -11.15
C SER A 11 -5.91 18.27 -10.58
N GLY A 12 -6.04 18.30 -9.26
CA GLY A 12 -6.87 19.24 -8.52
C GLY A 12 -8.33 18.83 -8.39
N SER A 13 -8.74 17.64 -8.88
CA SER A 13 -10.11 17.15 -8.70
C SER A 13 -10.37 16.65 -7.28
N LEU A 14 -9.33 16.15 -6.59
CA LEU A 14 -9.44 15.61 -5.24
C LEU A 14 -8.93 16.62 -4.21
N HIS A 15 -9.64 16.69 -3.09
CA HIS A 15 -9.22 17.53 -1.98
C HIS A 15 -8.06 16.91 -1.20
N PRO A 16 -7.08 17.72 -0.77
CA PRO A 16 -6.01 17.25 0.10
C PRO A 16 -6.56 16.89 1.49
N PRO A 17 -5.93 15.94 2.19
CA PRO A 17 -6.34 15.51 3.51
C PRO A 17 -6.11 16.61 4.55
N GLY A 18 -7.04 16.74 5.50
CA GLY A 18 -6.87 17.62 6.64
C GLY A 18 -6.02 16.98 7.75
N PRO A 19 -5.87 17.65 8.90
CA PRO A 19 -5.05 17.17 10.01
C PRO A 19 -5.36 15.75 10.48
N LEU A 20 -6.65 15.38 10.58
CA LEU A 20 -7.04 14.03 10.99
C LEU A 20 -6.71 13.00 9.91
N GLY A 21 -7.01 13.32 8.64
CA GLY A 21 -6.62 12.47 7.51
C GLY A 21 -5.12 12.21 7.46
N ARG A 22 -4.28 13.22 7.77
CA ARG A 22 -2.82 13.09 7.85
C ARG A 22 -2.37 12.24 9.03
N LEU A 23 -2.98 12.41 10.21
CA LEU A 23 -2.65 11.61 11.39
C LEU A 23 -2.92 10.12 11.16
N VAL A 24 -4.07 9.78 10.57
CA VAL A 24 -4.42 8.38 10.28
C VAL A 24 -3.41 7.75 9.29
N ARG A 25 -2.94 8.52 8.29
CA ARG A 25 -1.88 8.08 7.37
C ARG A 25 -0.55 7.85 8.09
N VAL A 26 -0.16 8.72 9.04
CA VAL A 26 1.03 8.47 9.88
C VAL A 26 0.87 7.18 10.67
N ILE A 27 -0.30 6.93 11.27
CA ILE A 27 -0.56 5.70 12.02
C ILE A 27 -0.43 4.48 11.10
N PHE A 28 -1.05 4.47 9.92
CA PHE A 28 -0.91 3.35 8.98
C PHE A 28 0.52 3.17 8.49
N GLY A 29 1.23 4.26 8.20
CA GLY A 29 2.64 4.23 7.83
C GLY A 29 3.52 3.64 8.93
N ALA A 30 3.28 4.04 10.18
CA ALA A 30 3.99 3.53 11.36
C ALA A 30 3.67 2.05 11.62
N LEU A 31 2.42 1.61 11.46
CA LEU A 31 2.04 0.20 11.56
C LEU A 31 2.74 -0.66 10.49
N CYS A 32 2.82 -0.17 9.25
CA CYS A 32 3.56 -0.84 8.18
C CYS A 32 5.06 -0.90 8.50
N GLY A 33 5.64 0.19 9.00
CA GLY A 33 7.05 0.25 9.43
C GLY A 33 7.34 -0.70 10.60
N TRP A 34 6.45 -0.78 11.58
CA TRP A 34 6.54 -1.72 12.70
C TRP A 34 6.47 -3.17 12.21
N TYR A 35 5.54 -3.48 11.30
CA TYR A 35 5.47 -4.82 10.69
C TYR A 35 6.76 -5.16 9.95
N LEU A 36 7.26 -4.25 9.12
CA LEU A 36 8.51 -4.43 8.37
C LEU A 36 9.71 -4.62 9.30
N TYR A 37 9.79 -3.87 10.39
CA TYR A 37 10.83 -4.02 11.40
C TYR A 37 10.81 -5.42 12.05
N ASN A 38 9.64 -5.92 12.45
CA ASN A 38 9.50 -7.27 12.99
C ASN A 38 9.82 -8.34 11.96
N LEU A 39 9.42 -8.13 10.70
CA LEU A 39 9.73 -9.02 9.60
C LEU A 39 11.25 -9.14 9.43
N ILE A 40 11.98 -8.02 9.33
CA ILE A 40 13.43 -7.99 9.21
C ILE A 40 14.11 -8.63 10.43
N LYS A 41 13.65 -8.33 11.65
CA LYS A 41 14.20 -8.91 12.87
C LYS A 41 14.06 -10.43 12.91
N MET A 42 13.03 -10.98 12.28
CA MET A 42 12.80 -12.42 12.18
C MET A 42 13.52 -13.09 11.02
N TRP A 43 14.21 -12.34 10.16
CA TRP A 43 14.95 -12.90 9.04
C TRP A 43 15.91 -14.03 9.41
N PRO A 44 16.73 -13.93 10.48
CA PRO A 44 17.61 -15.03 10.87
C PRO A 44 16.82 -16.30 11.22
N LEU A 45 15.71 -16.16 11.95
CA LEU A 45 14.84 -17.28 12.28
C LEU A 45 14.20 -17.91 11.05
N ILE A 46 13.85 -17.09 10.04
CA ILE A 46 13.30 -17.56 8.77
C ILE A 46 14.36 -18.32 7.97
N ILE A 47 15.65 -17.98 8.08
CA ILE A 47 16.75 -18.71 7.42
C ILE A 47 17.08 -20.03 8.13
N ASP A 48 17.00 -20.04 9.45
CA ASP A 48 17.42 -21.19 10.24
C ASP A 48 16.31 -22.26 10.37
N THR A 49 15.06 -21.91 10.07
CA THR A 49 13.95 -22.86 10.10
C THR A 49 13.71 -23.48 8.72
N ASN A 50 13.67 -24.81 8.66
CA ASN A 50 13.30 -25.57 7.45
C ASN A 50 11.79 -25.47 7.11
N GLY A 51 11.15 -24.33 7.33
CA GLY A 51 9.70 -24.15 7.18
C GLY A 51 9.25 -22.68 7.16
N ILE A 52 7.96 -22.44 6.98
CA ILE A 52 7.40 -21.08 6.91
C ILE A 52 6.90 -20.67 8.29
N HIS A 53 7.51 -19.65 8.88
CA HIS A 53 7.06 -19.13 10.17
C HIS A 53 5.63 -18.56 10.08
N PRO A 54 4.71 -18.86 11.03
CA PRO A 54 3.31 -18.40 10.98
C PRO A 54 3.11 -16.90 10.80
N LEU A 55 4.03 -16.08 11.32
CA LEU A 55 3.99 -14.62 11.14
C LEU A 55 4.05 -14.18 9.67
N LEU A 56 4.72 -14.95 8.79
CA LEU A 56 4.74 -14.66 7.35
C LEU A 56 3.34 -14.76 6.77
N TRP A 57 2.56 -15.77 7.17
CA TRP A 57 1.19 -15.95 6.71
C TRP A 57 0.28 -14.77 7.08
N ASN A 58 0.48 -14.17 8.26
CA ASN A 58 -0.26 -12.98 8.69
C ASN A 58 -0.05 -11.79 7.75
N GLY A 59 1.12 -11.67 7.12
CA GLY A 59 1.39 -10.66 6.10
C GLY A 59 0.88 -11.04 4.71
N VAL A 60 0.87 -12.33 4.39
CA VAL A 60 0.51 -12.81 3.04
C VAL A 60 -0.94 -12.49 2.71
N PHE A 61 -1.89 -12.80 3.60
CA PHE A 61 -3.31 -12.56 3.36
C PHE A 61 -3.65 -11.10 3.04
N PRO A 62 -3.31 -10.11 3.89
CA PRO A 62 -3.58 -8.71 3.58
C PRO A 62 -2.80 -8.25 2.34
N SER A 63 -1.57 -8.73 2.15
CA SER A 63 -0.76 -8.38 0.98
C SER A 63 -1.37 -8.88 -0.33
N LEU A 64 -1.97 -10.08 -0.37
CA LEU A 64 -2.65 -10.60 -1.57
C LEU A 64 -3.87 -9.74 -1.96
N LEU A 65 -4.55 -9.15 -0.98
CA LEU A 65 -5.65 -8.21 -1.23
C LEU A 65 -5.15 -6.86 -1.73
N LEU A 66 -4.00 -6.40 -1.21
CA LEU A 66 -3.46 -5.07 -1.47
C LEU A 66 -2.50 -5.01 -2.67
N VAL A 67 -1.88 -6.12 -3.07
CA VAL A 67 -0.80 -6.16 -4.08
C VAL A 67 -1.21 -5.53 -5.41
N ASN A 68 -2.45 -5.77 -5.88
CA ASN A 68 -2.94 -5.16 -7.10
C ASN A 68 -3.03 -3.64 -6.97
N TYR A 69 -3.45 -3.12 -5.82
CA TYR A 69 -3.54 -1.69 -5.57
C TYR A 69 -2.16 -1.06 -5.45
N VAL A 70 -1.26 -1.67 -4.67
CA VAL A 70 0.13 -1.20 -4.50
C VAL A 70 0.83 -1.12 -5.85
N ILE A 71 0.73 -2.18 -6.66
CA ILE A 71 1.42 -2.23 -7.95
C ILE A 71 0.72 -1.35 -8.99
N ASN A 72 -0.60 -1.50 -9.20
CA ASN A 72 -1.27 -0.78 -10.28
C ASN A 72 -1.29 0.73 -10.03
N ILE A 73 -1.55 1.16 -8.79
CA ILE A 73 -1.63 2.58 -8.46
C ILE A 73 -0.23 3.18 -8.36
N GLY A 74 0.72 2.48 -7.70
CA GLY A 74 2.10 2.95 -7.55
C GLY A 74 2.79 3.15 -8.90
N TRP A 75 2.61 2.21 -9.83
CA TRP A 75 3.18 2.28 -11.18
C TRP A 75 2.28 2.96 -12.21
N SER A 76 1.11 3.49 -11.80
CA SER A 76 0.13 4.13 -12.69
C SER A 76 -0.25 3.27 -13.91
N ARG A 77 -0.36 1.94 -13.73
CA ARG A 77 -0.60 0.97 -14.80
C ARG A 77 -1.73 0.02 -14.43
N ASP A 78 -2.75 -0.11 -15.28
CA ASP A 78 -3.89 -0.99 -15.01
C ASP A 78 -3.58 -2.44 -15.42
N TRP A 79 -2.79 -3.13 -14.61
CA TRP A 79 -2.58 -4.58 -14.77
C TRP A 79 -3.72 -5.40 -14.16
N LYS A 80 -4.88 -4.80 -13.85
CA LYS A 80 -6.05 -5.51 -13.32
C LYS A 80 -5.69 -6.41 -12.12
N LYS A 81 -5.88 -7.72 -12.24
CA LYS A 81 -5.55 -8.74 -11.22
C LYS A 81 -4.22 -9.47 -11.48
N TYR A 82 -3.49 -9.11 -12.54
CA TYR A 82 -2.25 -9.79 -12.91
C TYR A 82 -1.15 -9.71 -11.84
N PRO A 83 -0.98 -8.63 -11.06
CA PRO A 83 0.03 -8.61 -9.99
C PRO A 83 -0.20 -9.71 -8.94
N MET A 84 -1.45 -9.90 -8.52
CA MET A 84 -1.83 -11.00 -7.61
C MET A 84 -1.61 -12.37 -8.26
N ILE A 85 -2.08 -12.57 -9.50
CA ILE A 85 -1.93 -13.83 -10.22
C ILE A 85 -0.44 -14.17 -10.39
N GLY A 86 0.37 -13.20 -10.79
CA GLY A 86 1.82 -13.35 -10.93
C GLY A 86 2.49 -13.71 -9.60
N SER A 87 2.10 -13.06 -8.50
CA SER A 87 2.62 -13.39 -7.17
C SER A 87 2.28 -14.83 -6.77
N LEU A 88 1.04 -15.26 -6.99
CA LEU A 88 0.60 -16.64 -6.71
C LEU A 88 1.32 -17.67 -7.60
N LEU A 89 1.52 -17.37 -8.88
CA LEU A 89 2.26 -18.23 -9.79
C LEU A 89 3.72 -18.38 -9.37
N VAL A 90 4.39 -17.29 -8.96
CA VAL A 90 5.76 -17.36 -8.44
C VAL A 90 5.84 -18.23 -7.19
N PHE A 91 4.92 -18.07 -6.24
CA PHE A 91 4.87 -18.92 -5.04
C PHE A 91 4.56 -20.38 -5.37
N ALA A 92 3.66 -20.64 -6.31
CA ALA A 92 3.34 -21.99 -6.76
C ALA A 92 4.54 -22.66 -7.44
N LEU A 93 5.28 -21.95 -8.28
CA LEU A 93 6.48 -22.45 -8.94
C LEU A 93 7.59 -22.79 -7.93
N PHE A 94 7.83 -21.91 -6.95
CA PHE A 94 8.80 -22.20 -5.89
C PHE A 94 8.35 -23.34 -4.99
N GLY A 95 7.07 -23.39 -4.61
CA GLY A 95 6.52 -24.52 -3.85
C GLY A 95 6.65 -25.84 -4.61
N MET A 96 6.35 -25.85 -5.91
CA MET A 96 6.49 -27.03 -6.76
C MET A 96 7.95 -27.48 -6.88
N TYR A 97 8.86 -26.54 -7.16
CA TYR A 97 10.30 -26.83 -7.21
C TYR A 97 10.78 -27.45 -5.89
N SER A 98 10.36 -26.87 -4.77
CA SER A 98 10.70 -27.34 -3.44
C SER A 98 10.17 -28.74 -3.13
N TYR A 99 8.93 -29.03 -3.53
CA TYR A 99 8.36 -30.35 -3.38
C TYR A 99 9.10 -31.40 -4.20
N LEU A 100 9.41 -31.09 -5.47
CA LEU A 100 10.15 -31.99 -6.36
C LEU A 100 11.59 -32.25 -5.88
N SER A 101 12.21 -31.25 -5.25
CA SER A 101 13.63 -31.33 -4.84
C SER A 101 13.82 -31.91 -3.43
N TYR A 102 12.91 -31.60 -2.50
CA TYR A 102 13.07 -31.89 -1.06
C TYR A 102 11.92 -32.69 -0.45
N GLY A 103 10.87 -33.01 -1.23
CA GLY A 103 9.66 -33.70 -0.76
C GLY A 103 8.77 -32.85 0.16
N LYS A 104 9.06 -31.54 0.30
CA LYS A 104 8.33 -30.60 1.16
C LYS A 104 7.99 -29.32 0.41
N LEU A 105 6.78 -28.80 0.60
CA LEU A 105 6.37 -27.50 0.05
C LEU A 105 7.03 -26.35 0.81
N GLU A 106 7.03 -26.45 2.15
CA GLU A 106 7.65 -25.47 3.02
C GLU A 106 9.16 -25.67 3.04
N THR A 107 9.87 -24.71 2.46
CA THR A 107 11.32 -24.72 2.33
C THR A 107 11.83 -23.30 2.39
N GLN A 108 13.14 -23.17 2.56
CA GLN A 108 13.82 -21.88 2.60
C GLN A 108 13.57 -21.02 1.36
N ILE A 109 13.49 -21.65 0.19
CA ILE A 109 13.30 -20.94 -1.08
C ILE A 109 11.93 -20.24 -1.11
N LEU A 110 10.87 -20.98 -0.76
CA LEU A 110 9.53 -20.43 -0.69
C LEU A 110 9.44 -19.36 0.41
N ALA A 111 10.01 -19.62 1.60
CA ALA A 111 10.02 -18.67 2.71
C ALA A 111 10.73 -17.34 2.34
N ASN A 112 11.90 -17.41 1.71
CA ASN A 112 12.65 -16.25 1.23
C ASN A 112 11.89 -15.46 0.17
N SER A 113 11.22 -16.16 -0.75
CA SER A 113 10.42 -15.51 -1.79
C SER A 113 9.24 -14.73 -1.20
N ILE A 114 8.52 -15.32 -0.24
CA ILE A 114 7.42 -14.67 0.47
C ILE A 114 7.95 -13.48 1.27
N PHE A 115 9.07 -13.66 1.97
CA PHE A 115 9.71 -12.59 2.75
C PHE A 115 10.07 -11.38 1.88
N LEU A 116 10.77 -11.57 0.77
CA LEU A 116 11.14 -10.48 -0.14
C LEU A 116 9.90 -9.78 -0.73
N TRP A 117 8.89 -10.55 -1.08
CA TRP A 117 7.62 -10.02 -1.58
C TRP A 117 6.88 -9.19 -0.53
N LEU A 118 6.85 -9.64 0.73
CA LEU A 118 6.28 -8.88 1.85
C LEU A 118 7.07 -7.60 2.11
N ILE A 119 8.41 -7.65 2.11
CA ILE A 119 9.25 -6.44 2.23
C ILE A 119 8.86 -5.43 1.17
N TYR A 120 8.78 -5.85 -0.10
CA TYR A 120 8.44 -4.96 -1.20
C TYR A 120 7.08 -4.28 -0.98
N ILE A 121 6.04 -5.06 -0.64
CA ILE A 121 4.68 -4.53 -0.45
C ILE A 121 4.63 -3.57 0.75
N TYR A 122 5.12 -3.99 1.91
CA TYR A 122 5.01 -3.19 3.13
C TYR A 122 5.95 -1.98 3.13
N CYS A 123 7.10 -2.06 2.49
CA CYS A 123 7.98 -0.92 2.29
C CYS A 123 7.30 0.14 1.41
N HIS A 124 6.76 -0.27 0.27
CA HIS A 124 6.06 0.65 -0.65
C HIS A 124 4.81 1.26 0.01
N LEU A 125 4.03 0.45 0.75
CA LEU A 125 2.84 0.90 1.47
C LEU A 125 3.18 1.87 2.61
N GLY A 126 4.12 1.49 3.48
CA GLY A 126 4.55 2.32 4.61
C GLY A 126 5.14 3.65 4.14
N PHE A 127 6.03 3.61 3.15
CA PHE A 127 6.64 4.82 2.60
C PHE A 127 5.59 5.75 1.97
N SER A 128 4.68 5.20 1.16
CA SER A 128 3.59 5.96 0.53
C SER A 128 2.69 6.65 1.57
N PHE A 129 2.33 5.95 2.65
CA PHE A 129 1.53 6.54 3.73
C PHE A 129 2.23 7.69 4.43
N LEU A 130 3.50 7.50 4.84
CA LEU A 130 4.27 8.55 5.51
C LEU A 130 4.47 9.76 4.59
N LEU A 131 4.82 9.53 3.33
CA LEU A 131 4.99 10.60 2.36
C LEU A 131 3.67 11.34 2.12
N SER A 132 2.57 10.62 1.94
CA SER A 132 1.25 11.22 1.73
C SER A 132 0.81 12.10 2.90
N ALA A 133 1.14 11.71 4.13
CA ALA A 133 0.90 12.50 5.33
C ALA A 133 1.78 13.75 5.38
N ALA A 134 3.04 13.66 4.96
CA ALA A 134 3.97 14.78 4.94
C ALA A 134 3.52 15.86 3.95
N ILE A 135 3.21 15.49 2.70
CA ILE A 135 2.90 16.44 1.61
C ILE A 135 1.40 16.66 1.37
N ALA A 136 0.54 16.11 2.23
CA ALA A 136 -0.92 16.17 2.09
C ALA A 136 -1.40 15.74 0.69
N THR A 137 -1.04 14.51 0.29
CA THR A 137 -1.38 14.02 -1.06
C THR A 137 -2.89 13.87 -1.22
N PRO A 138 -3.49 14.50 -2.25
CA PRO A 138 -4.91 14.36 -2.52
C PRO A 138 -5.23 12.96 -3.06
N GLY A 139 -6.36 12.41 -2.63
CA GLY A 139 -6.80 11.08 -3.05
C GLY A 139 -6.02 9.96 -2.39
N CYS A 140 -5.42 9.08 -3.20
CA CYS A 140 -4.82 7.84 -2.75
C CYS A 140 -3.32 7.97 -2.44
N GLU A 141 -2.90 7.38 -1.34
CA GLU A 141 -1.56 7.55 -0.74
C GLU A 141 -0.48 6.91 -1.59
N MET A 142 -0.83 5.86 -2.33
CA MET A 142 0.03 5.23 -3.35
C MET A 142 0.47 6.19 -4.46
N ARG A 143 -0.18 7.35 -4.58
CA ARG A 143 0.17 8.40 -5.57
C ARG A 143 1.05 9.48 -4.98
N ALA A 144 1.46 9.35 -3.72
CA ALA A 144 2.31 10.34 -3.05
C ALA A 144 3.63 10.58 -3.79
N LEU A 145 4.21 9.56 -4.41
CA LEU A 145 5.40 9.71 -5.25
C LEU A 145 5.16 10.57 -6.50
N HIS A 146 4.05 10.33 -7.20
CA HIS A 146 3.66 11.12 -8.39
C HIS A 146 3.30 12.56 -8.01
N HIS A 147 2.65 12.73 -6.86
CA HIS A 147 2.35 14.05 -6.35
C HIS A 147 3.61 14.80 -5.89
N LEU A 148 4.55 14.11 -5.23
CA LEU A 148 5.86 14.69 -4.92
C LEU A 148 6.58 15.13 -6.19
N TYR A 149 6.57 14.31 -7.25
CA TYR A 149 7.10 14.69 -8.56
C TYR A 149 6.42 15.94 -9.12
N THR A 150 5.10 16.08 -8.94
CA THR A 150 4.34 17.27 -9.35
C THR A 150 4.80 18.51 -8.58
N LEU A 151 4.99 18.40 -7.26
CA LEU A 151 5.48 19.50 -6.41
C LEU A 151 6.91 19.92 -6.77
N LEU A 152 7.77 18.97 -7.16
CA LEU A 152 9.17 19.24 -7.51
C LEU A 152 9.34 19.79 -8.93
N THR A 153 8.54 19.32 -9.90
CA THR A 153 8.72 19.67 -11.33
C THR A 153 7.70 20.67 -11.87
N GLY A 154 6.59 20.89 -11.15
CA GLY A 154 5.44 21.66 -11.64
C GLY A 154 4.60 20.92 -12.69
N ILE A 155 4.98 19.71 -13.10
CA ILE A 155 4.25 18.92 -14.10
C ILE A 155 3.08 18.22 -13.40
N ARG A 156 1.85 18.59 -13.76
CA ARG A 156 0.63 18.03 -13.17
C ARG A 156 0.52 16.54 -13.49
N THR A 157 0.49 15.71 -12.46
CA THR A 157 0.16 14.28 -12.57
C THR A 157 -1.31 14.04 -12.27
N LYS A 158 -1.89 12.99 -12.86
CA LYS A 158 -3.30 12.63 -12.62
C LYS A 158 -3.52 12.29 -11.13
N GLU A 159 -4.77 12.32 -10.66
CA GLU A 159 -5.16 11.95 -9.27
C GLU A 159 -6.05 10.70 -9.22
N HIS A 160 -6.01 9.92 -8.14
CA HIS A 160 -6.78 8.67 -8.06
C HIS A 160 -7.43 8.57 -6.68
N CYS A 161 -8.73 8.30 -6.65
CA CYS A 161 -9.44 8.01 -5.41
C CYS A 161 -9.08 6.60 -4.94
N CYS A 162 -8.75 6.44 -3.65
CA CYS A 162 -8.50 5.11 -3.11
C CYS A 162 -9.78 4.26 -3.19
N PRO A 163 -9.75 3.10 -3.86
CA PRO A 163 -10.94 2.27 -4.05
C PRO A 163 -11.35 1.51 -2.78
N ILE A 164 -10.43 1.38 -1.82
CA ILE A 164 -10.63 0.67 -0.56
C ILE A 164 -9.98 1.49 0.56
N GLY A 165 -10.71 1.65 1.66
CA GLY A 165 -10.18 2.20 2.91
C GLY A 165 -11.03 3.32 3.50
N PRO A 166 -10.84 3.63 4.79
CA PRO A 166 -11.59 4.67 5.49
C PRO A 166 -11.08 6.09 5.19
N LEU A 167 -9.92 6.24 4.54
CA LEU A 167 -9.23 7.51 4.38
C LEU A 167 -10.00 8.50 3.50
N HIS A 168 -10.51 8.05 2.35
CA HIS A 168 -11.26 8.95 1.47
C HIS A 168 -12.56 9.47 2.11
N PRO A 169 -13.41 8.62 2.73
CA PRO A 169 -14.57 9.10 3.50
C PRO A 169 -14.19 10.06 4.64
N LEU A 170 -13.07 9.80 5.33
CA LEU A 170 -12.56 10.66 6.40
C LEU A 170 -12.17 12.05 5.88
N ASP A 171 -11.42 12.10 4.78
CA ASP A 171 -11.00 13.37 4.17
C ASP A 171 -12.22 14.20 3.72
N GLN A 172 -13.22 13.55 3.10
CA GLN A 172 -14.48 14.20 2.71
C GLN A 172 -15.26 14.74 3.92
N TRP A 173 -15.30 13.99 5.02
CA TRP A 173 -15.95 14.41 6.25
C TRP A 173 -15.26 15.62 6.88
N GLU A 174 -13.92 15.62 6.90
CA GLU A 174 -13.12 16.71 7.44
C GLU A 174 -13.31 18.01 6.63
N LEU A 175 -13.32 17.89 5.30
CA LEU A 175 -13.63 19.00 4.40
C LEU A 175 -15.02 19.61 4.69
N LYS A 176 -16.06 18.77 4.81
CA LYS A 176 -17.43 19.24 5.12
C LYS A 176 -17.48 20.02 6.43
N ARG A 177 -16.73 19.58 7.45
CA ARG A 177 -16.64 20.30 8.73
C ARG A 177 -15.94 21.65 8.60
N GLN A 178 -14.87 21.73 7.83
CA GLN A 178 -14.15 22.99 7.61
C GLN A 178 -15.01 24.01 6.88
N LEU A 179 -15.75 23.59 5.84
CA LEU A 179 -16.67 24.45 5.09
C LEU A 179 -17.82 24.96 5.98
N SER A 180 -18.43 24.08 6.78
CA SER A 180 -19.49 24.44 7.74
C SER A 180 -19.01 25.42 8.82
N LYS A 181 -17.75 25.30 9.26
CA LYS A 181 -17.15 26.25 10.21
C LYS A 181 -16.93 27.61 9.56
N LYS A 182 -16.45 27.64 8.31
CA LYS A 182 -16.19 28.88 7.57
C LYS A 182 -17.48 29.67 7.26
N SER A 183 -18.59 29.00 6.98
CA SER A 183 -19.89 29.65 6.73
C SER A 183 -20.53 30.26 7.99
N ARG A 184 -20.05 29.91 9.19
CA ARG A 184 -20.55 30.43 10.48
C ARG A 184 -19.77 31.64 11.01
N VAL A 185 -18.64 31.99 10.39
CA VAL A 185 -17.89 33.20 10.74
C VAL A 185 -18.52 34.37 9.97
N PRO A 186 -19.10 35.37 10.64
CA PRO A 186 -19.62 36.55 9.95
C PRO A 186 -18.49 37.22 9.17
N LYS A 187 -18.77 37.63 7.92
CA LYS A 187 -17.86 38.48 7.17
C LYS A 187 -17.95 39.88 7.79
N GLU A 188 -16.90 40.28 8.48
CA GLU A 188 -16.66 41.68 8.89
C GLU A 188 -16.31 42.55 7.68
#